data_AF-A0AA48H331-F1
#
_entry.id   AF-A0AA48H331-F1
#
_cell.length_a   1.000
_cell.length_b   1.000
_cell.length_c   1.000
_cell.angle_alpha   90.00
_cell.angle_beta   90.00
_cell.angle_gamma   90.00
#
_symmetry.space_group_name_H-M   'P 1'
#
loop_
_entity.id
_entity.type
_entity.pdbx_description
1 polymer ?
#
loop_
_entity_poly.entity_id
_entity_poly.type
_entity_poly.pdbx_seq_one_letter_code
_entity_poly.pdbx_strand_id
1 'polypeptide(L)'
;MTDHNDPLDTLDDQYAAAAFRRLVRHLRHRHDAQNIELMGLAGFCRNCLADWIRDAGYEGDKAQARELIHGMPMEEWKATRQLPATEEQIAAMEKSLTRNKPDLR
;
A
#
# COMPACT_ATOMS: atom_id res chain seq x y z
N MET A 1 4.96 -15.26 16.75
CA MET A 1 3.83 -15.29 17.70
C MET A 1 3.34 -13.88 17.76
N THR A 2 2.27 -13.56 17.03
CA THR A 2 1.58 -12.28 17.18
C THR A 2 1.08 -12.21 18.62
N ASP A 3 1.44 -11.16 19.35
CA ASP A 3 0.90 -10.92 20.68
C ASP A 3 -0.61 -10.72 20.51
N HIS A 4 -1.42 -11.71 20.92
CA HIS A 4 -2.89 -11.69 20.85
C HIS A 4 -3.51 -10.66 21.83
N ASN A 5 -2.77 -9.61 22.16
CA ASN A 5 -3.12 -8.57 23.11
C ASN A 5 -3.03 -7.16 22.50
N ASP A 6 -2.81 -7.04 21.17
CA ASP A 6 -2.99 -5.78 20.47
C ASP A 6 -4.50 -5.52 20.30
N PRO A 7 -5.05 -4.40 20.83
CA PRO A 7 -6.45 -4.06 20.63
C PRO A 7 -6.87 -3.98 19.16
N LEU A 8 -5.92 -3.75 18.24
CA LEU A 8 -6.17 -3.74 16.80
C LEU A 8 -6.69 -5.11 16.30
N ASP A 9 -6.19 -6.21 16.85
CA ASP A 9 -6.60 -7.58 16.47
C ASP A 9 -8.02 -7.92 16.96
N THR A 10 -8.58 -7.10 17.86
CA THR A 10 -9.96 -7.23 18.38
C THR A 10 -10.95 -6.30 17.69
N LEU A 11 -10.49 -5.44 16.78
CA LEU A 11 -11.35 -4.53 16.03
C LEU A 11 -12.29 -5.32 15.11
N ASP A 12 -13.58 -5.04 15.16
CA ASP A 12 -14.56 -5.68 14.28
C ASP A 12 -14.24 -5.44 12.79
N ASP A 13 -14.24 -6.52 12.01
CA ASP A 13 -13.90 -6.54 10.59
C ASP A 13 -14.68 -5.53 9.76
N GLN A 14 -15.93 -5.23 10.13
CA GLN A 14 -16.75 -4.27 9.38
C GLN A 14 -16.16 -2.85 9.45
N TYR A 15 -15.60 -2.48 10.61
CA TYR A 15 -14.95 -1.19 10.81
C TYR A 15 -13.58 -1.15 10.15
N ALA A 16 -12.80 -2.22 10.30
CA ALA A 16 -11.50 -2.37 9.64
C ALA A 16 -11.65 -2.27 8.11
N ALA A 17 -12.61 -3.00 7.54
CA ALA A 17 -12.88 -2.98 6.11
C ALA A 17 -13.41 -1.62 5.62
N ALA A 18 -14.24 -0.93 6.41
CA ALA A 18 -14.70 0.43 6.08
C ALA A 18 -13.53 1.44 6.05
N ALA A 19 -12.65 1.38 7.05
CA ALA A 19 -11.45 2.23 7.14
C ALA A 19 -10.47 1.93 5.99
N PHE A 20 -10.21 0.65 5.69
CA PHE A 20 -9.35 0.24 4.58
C PHE A 20 -9.87 0.76 3.24
N ARG A 21 -11.16 0.55 2.94
CA ARG A 21 -11.78 1.06 1.69
C ARG A 21 -11.70 2.59 1.60
N ARG A 22 -11.84 3.29 2.73
CA ARG A 22 -11.67 4.76 2.80
C ARG A 22 -10.23 5.17 2.50
N LEU A 23 -9.24 4.50 3.08
CA LEU A 23 -7.82 4.74 2.80
C LEU A 23 -7.51 4.55 1.31
N VAL A 24 -7.95 3.44 0.72
CA VAL A 24 -7.75 3.15 -0.71
C VAL A 24 -8.36 4.27 -1.57
N ARG A 25 -9.61 4.65 -1.31
CA ARG A 25 -10.26 5.76 -2.05
C ARG A 25 -9.53 7.09 -1.85
N HIS A 26 -9.02 7.37 -0.65
CA HIS A 26 -8.25 8.58 -0.38
C HIS A 26 -6.95 8.61 -1.18
N LEU A 27 -6.22 7.49 -1.23
CA LEU A 27 -4.98 7.36 -2.02
C LEU A 27 -5.21 7.41 -3.53
N ARG A 28 -6.37 6.99 -4.02
CA ARG A 28 -6.77 7.17 -5.43
C ARG A 28 -7.03 8.64 -5.76
N HIS A 29 -7.70 9.37 -4.86
CA HIS A 29 -7.91 10.81 -5.00
C HIS A 29 -6.58 11.57 -4.97
N ARG A 30 -5.74 11.28 -3.98
CA ARG A 30 -4.39 11.83 -3.79
C ARG A 30 -3.34 11.15 -4.67
N HIS A 31 -3.59 11.15 -5.99
CA HIS A 31 -2.67 10.61 -6.98
C HIS A 31 -1.33 11.38 -7.04
N ASP A 32 -1.31 12.62 -6.54
CA ASP A 32 -0.11 13.42 -6.33
C ASP A 32 0.87 12.77 -5.34
N ALA A 33 0.38 12.03 -4.34
CA ALA A 33 1.23 11.29 -3.42
C ALA A 33 1.83 10.07 -4.14
N GLN A 34 3.04 10.20 -4.69
CA GLN A 34 3.66 9.14 -5.48
C GLN A 34 4.01 7.94 -4.59
N ASN A 35 3.97 6.74 -5.16
CA ASN A 35 4.34 5.52 -4.42
C ASN A 35 5.77 5.62 -3.87
N ILE A 36 6.72 6.21 -4.61
CA ILE A 36 8.11 6.34 -4.16
C ILE A 36 8.23 7.23 -2.91
N GLU A 37 7.42 8.29 -2.82
CA GLU A 37 7.41 9.19 -1.68
C GLU A 37 6.76 8.54 -0.45
N LEU A 38 5.66 7.79 -0.65
CA LEU A 38 5.05 6.99 0.41
C LEU A 38 6.03 5.94 0.94
N MET A 39 6.77 5.27 0.06
CA MET A 39 7.82 4.32 0.44
C MET A 39 8.94 5.01 1.23
N GLY A 40 9.43 6.16 0.77
CA GLY A 40 10.47 6.94 1.46
C GLY A 40 10.05 7.49 2.81
N LEU A 41 8.78 7.85 2.98
CA LEU A 41 8.26 8.40 4.22
C LEU A 41 7.88 7.31 5.24
N ALA A 42 7.09 6.33 4.80
CA ALA A 42 6.37 5.41 5.68
C ALA A 42 6.68 3.93 5.42
N GLY A 43 7.50 3.62 4.41
CA GLY A 43 7.93 2.25 4.13
C GLY A 43 6.85 1.37 3.50
N PHE A 44 5.71 1.95 3.10
CA PHE A 44 4.66 1.26 2.37
C PHE A 44 4.09 2.17 1.27
N CYS A 45 3.41 1.58 0.29
CA CYS A 45 2.68 2.32 -0.73
C CYS A 45 1.44 1.54 -1.20
N ARG A 46 0.77 2.02 -2.26
CA ARG A 46 -0.40 1.35 -2.86
C ARG A 46 -0.11 -0.10 -3.27
N ASN A 47 1.10 -0.38 -3.74
CA ASN A 47 1.46 -1.75 -4.13
C ASN A 47 1.55 -2.68 -2.92
N CYS A 48 2.00 -2.19 -1.77
CA CYS A 48 2.00 -2.95 -0.52
C CYS A 48 0.57 -3.30 -0.10
N LEU A 49 -0.39 -2.37 -0.23
CA LEU A 49 -1.81 -2.67 0.03
C LEU A 49 -2.35 -3.77 -0.88
N ALA A 50 -1.90 -3.83 -2.14
CA ALA A 50 -2.30 -4.87 -3.08
C ALA A 50 -1.69 -6.23 -2.72
N ASP A 51 -0.46 -6.25 -2.22
CA ASP A 51 0.18 -7.46 -1.73
C ASP A 51 -0.51 -7.92 -0.42
N TRP A 52 -0.80 -7.03 0.53
CA TRP A 52 -1.46 -7.36 1.79
C TRP A 52 -2.87 -7.97 1.64
N ILE A 53 -3.69 -7.48 0.69
CA ILE A 53 -4.99 -8.12 0.46
C ILE A 53 -4.85 -9.52 -0.13
N ARG A 54 -3.78 -9.77 -0.91
CA ARG A 54 -3.50 -11.11 -1.46
C ARG A 54 -3.02 -12.05 -0.37
N ASP A 55 -2.14 -11.58 0.50
CA ASP A 55 -1.67 -12.34 1.66
C ASP A 55 -2.83 -12.64 2.64
N ALA A 56 -3.81 -11.75 2.72
CA ALA A 56 -5.06 -11.95 3.46
C ALA A 56 -6.09 -12.86 2.75
N GLY A 57 -5.78 -13.39 1.57
CA GLY A 57 -6.62 -14.38 0.88
C GLY A 57 -7.46 -13.86 -0.29
N TYR A 58 -7.20 -12.67 -0.82
CA TYR A 58 -7.84 -12.23 -2.07
C TYR A 58 -7.47 -13.17 -3.23
N GLU A 59 -8.48 -13.75 -3.88
CA GLU A 59 -8.30 -14.79 -4.91
C GLU A 59 -7.70 -14.27 -6.23
N GLY A 60 -7.71 -12.96 -6.45
CA GLY A 60 -7.18 -12.35 -7.67
C GLY A 60 -5.66 -12.36 -7.74
N ASP A 61 -5.13 -12.32 -8.96
CA ASP A 61 -3.70 -12.22 -9.19
C ASP A 61 -3.12 -10.84 -8.80
N LYS A 62 -1.80 -10.69 -8.95
CA LYS A 62 -1.09 -9.46 -8.62
C LYS A 62 -1.56 -8.25 -9.44
N ALA A 63 -1.92 -8.45 -10.70
CA ALA A 63 -2.40 -7.37 -11.56
C ALA A 63 -3.81 -6.93 -11.14
N GLN A 64 -4.70 -7.89 -10.88
CA GLN A 64 -6.06 -7.65 -10.40
C GLN A 64 -6.07 -6.97 -9.04
N ALA A 65 -5.21 -7.39 -8.10
CA ALA A 65 -5.10 -6.74 -6.80
C ALA A 65 -4.61 -5.28 -6.93
N ARG A 66 -3.64 -5.03 -7.81
CA ARG A 66 -3.15 -3.67 -8.06
C ARG A 66 -4.22 -2.81 -8.72
N GLU A 67 -4.93 -3.32 -9.70
CA GLU A 67 -6.07 -2.63 -10.30
C GLU A 67 -7.14 -2.31 -9.25
N LEU A 68 -7.43 -3.26 -8.35
CA LEU A 68 -8.35 -3.05 -7.23
C LEU A 68 -7.85 -1.97 -6.26
N ILE A 69 -6.55 -1.78 -6.04
CA ILE A 69 -6.07 -0.68 -5.18
C ILE A 69 -6.02 0.65 -5.94
N HIS A 70 -5.46 0.67 -7.15
CA HIS A 70 -5.26 1.88 -7.96
C HIS A 70 -6.56 2.41 -8.58
N GLY A 71 -7.57 1.55 -8.75
CA GLY A 71 -8.85 1.90 -9.37
C GLY A 71 -8.79 1.99 -10.90
N MET A 72 -7.68 1.58 -11.50
CA MET A 72 -7.44 1.47 -12.94
C MET A 72 -6.27 0.49 -13.18
N PRO A 73 -6.12 -0.04 -14.40
CA PRO A 73 -4.98 -0.88 -14.75
C PRO A 73 -3.64 -0.17 -14.49
N MET A 74 -2.63 -0.95 -14.08
CA MET A 74 -1.29 -0.40 -13.77
C MET A 74 -0.68 0.37 -14.95
N GLU A 75 -0.90 -0.07 -16.18
CA GLU A 75 -0.38 0.61 -17.36
C GLU A 75 -1.02 1.99 -17.56
N GLU A 76 -2.33 2.12 -17.28
CA GLU A 76 -3.01 3.42 -17.29
C GLU A 76 -2.49 4.34 -16.18
N TRP A 77 -2.26 3.80 -14.97
CA TRP A 77 -1.70 4.57 -13.86
C TRP A 77 -0.29 5.10 -14.18
N LYS A 78 0.57 4.26 -14.75
CA LYS A 78 1.92 4.65 -15.18
C LYS A 78 1.87 5.77 -16.22
N ALA A 79 0.96 5.65 -17.20
CA ALA A 79 0.85 6.61 -18.29
C ALA A 79 0.26 7.96 -17.85
N THR A 80 -0.65 7.97 -16.88
CA THR A 80 -1.45 9.18 -16.56
C THR A 80 -1.09 9.84 -15.22
N ARG A 81 -0.44 9.11 -14.29
CA ARG A 81 -0.25 9.57 -12.90
C ARG A 81 1.16 9.38 -12.35
N GLN A 82 1.93 8.41 -12.85
CA GLN A 82 3.26 8.13 -12.30
C GLN A 82 4.30 9.11 -12.84
N LEU A 83 5.10 9.67 -11.93
CA LEU A 83 6.26 10.47 -12.28
C LEU A 83 7.55 9.66 -12.14
N PRO A 84 8.61 9.96 -12.93
CA PRO A 84 9.93 9.41 -12.69
C PRO A 84 10.41 9.73 -11.29
N ALA A 85 10.98 8.74 -10.59
CA ALA A 85 11.57 8.95 -9.29
C ALA A 85 12.93 9.64 -9.42
N THR A 86 13.21 10.59 -8.53
CA THR A 86 14.56 11.18 -8.40
C THR A 86 15.48 10.25 -7.63
N GLU A 87 16.80 10.42 -7.77
CA GLU A 87 17.79 9.66 -6.99
C GLU A 87 17.59 9.82 -5.49
N GLU A 88 17.24 11.04 -5.05
CA GLU A 88 16.95 11.35 -3.64
C GLU A 88 15.72 10.58 -3.12
N GLN A 89 14.66 10.47 -3.92
CA GLN A 89 13.47 9.69 -3.57
C GLN A 89 13.76 8.19 -3.48
N ILE A 90 14.61 7.68 -4.38
CA ILE A 90 15.07 6.28 -4.34
C ILE A 90 15.89 6.02 -3.07
N ALA A 91 16.87 6.86 -2.77
CA ALA A 91 17.68 6.73 -1.56
C ALA A 91 16.83 6.82 -0.28
N ALA A 92 15.83 7.72 -0.25
CA ALA A 92 14.89 7.82 0.85
C ALA A 92 14.06 6.54 1.03
N MET A 93 13.56 5.96 -0.06
CA MET A 93 12.88 4.65 -0.05
C MET A 93 13.78 3.56 0.52
N GLU A 94 15.00 3.41 0.02
CA GLU A 94 15.93 2.37 0.46
C GLU A 94 16.21 2.48 1.96
N LYS A 95 16.49 3.71 2.44
CA LYS A 95 16.67 3.97 3.87
C LYS A 95 15.44 3.62 4.68
N SER A 96 14.25 4.01 4.22
CA SER A 96 12.98 3.70 4.88
C SER A 96 12.74 2.20 4.99
N LEU A 97 13.00 1.45 3.91
CA LEU A 97 12.83 0.00 3.87
C LEU A 97 13.65 -0.74 4.93
N THR A 98 14.84 -0.24 5.29
CA THR A 98 15.66 -0.84 6.37
C THR A 98 15.02 -0.74 7.75
N ARG A 99 14.06 0.18 7.94
CA ARG A 99 13.34 0.40 9.20
C ARG A 99 12.09 -0.45 9.32
N ASN A 100 11.62 -1.05 8.22
CA ASN A 100 10.46 -1.93 8.25
C ASN A 100 10.83 -3.21 9.01
N LYS A 101 10.05 -3.53 10.05
CA LYS A 101 10.21 -4.79 10.76
C LYS A 101 9.79 -5.99 9.87
N PRO A 102 10.38 -7.18 10.04
CA PRO A 102 10.09 -8.35 9.21
C PRO A 102 8.64 -8.86 9.30
N ASP A 103 7.96 -8.62 10.41
CA ASP A 103 6.55 -8.95 10.67
C ASP A 103 5.57 -7.97 10.03
N LEU A 104 6.05 -6.84 9.51
CA LEU A 104 5.28 -5.83 8.79
C LEU A 104 5.58 -5.84 7.28
N ARG A 105 6.29 -6.86 6.79
CA ARG A 105 6.63 -7.05 5.37
C ARG A 105 5.80 -8.13 4.73
#